data_AF-A0A970SQS9-F1
#
_entry.id   AF-A0A970SQS9-F1
#
_cell.length_a   1.000
_cell.length_b   1.000
_cell.length_c   1.000
_cell.angle_alpha   90.00
_cell.angle_beta   90.00
_cell.angle_gamma   90.00
#
_symmetry.space_group_name_H-M   'P 1'
#
loop_
_entity.id
_entity.type
_entity.pdbx_description
1 polymer ?
#
loop_
_entity_poly.entity_id
_entity_poly.type
_entity_poly.pdbx_seq_one_letter_code
_entity_poly.pdbx_strand_id
1 'polypeptide(L)'
;MNEYIKGITGLTTIYSNYGYISYKYNHDIYFKIAKLTYEKFLNEEFQYIFEPYYDVLNVFPNLDIPGIDLSLKQEVYYRSNITPVFVSERITPKNRVNLQEELKEQNMDFYHPFLLLLDSKRTYGGDKLSLKSDAFYEKQVSGFKKTTDLYKNIPLILKQLAARSDVLIEDIEVTKHNRETLIKNYLFLYQSVSKYYDQKSKGSRGRKRKEVASVVLLEINNQYKHGVITIDEAVKKSGLGSKETYYRRLREIAKKEE
;
A
#
# COMPACT_ATOMS: atom_id res chain seq x y z
N MET A 1 -29.16 23.34 16.82
CA MET A 1 -29.06 22.27 15.80
C MET A 1 -27.79 22.58 15.02
N ASN A 2 -26.81 21.68 14.92
CA ASN A 2 -25.46 22.02 14.45
C ASN A 2 -25.47 22.22 12.92
N GLU A 3 -25.50 23.48 12.45
CA GLU A 3 -25.69 23.84 11.03
C GLU A 3 -24.62 23.23 10.13
N TYR A 4 -23.42 23.02 10.66
CA TYR A 4 -22.29 22.40 9.96
C TYR A 4 -22.51 20.92 9.58
N ILE A 5 -23.54 20.25 10.10
CA ILE A 5 -23.81 18.82 9.85
C ILE A 5 -24.94 18.63 8.81
N LYS A 6 -25.53 19.71 8.30
CA LYS A 6 -26.54 19.67 7.25
C LYS A 6 -25.92 20.02 5.90
N GLY A 7 -26.30 19.31 4.86
CA GLY A 7 -25.91 19.64 3.48
C GLY A 7 -26.47 20.99 3.06
N ILE A 8 -25.67 21.72 2.29
CA ILE A 8 -26.07 22.95 1.62
C ILE A 8 -26.99 22.58 0.46
N THR A 9 -28.14 23.23 0.38
CA THR A 9 -29.17 22.98 -0.64
C THR A 9 -29.62 24.28 -1.29
N GLY A 10 -30.06 24.22 -2.54
CA GLY A 10 -30.62 25.39 -3.24
C GLY A 10 -29.59 26.38 -3.78
N LEU A 11 -28.30 26.02 -3.73
CA LEU A 11 -27.20 26.78 -4.31
C LEU A 11 -26.58 26.05 -5.49
N THR A 12 -26.11 26.80 -6.49
CA THR A 12 -25.42 26.25 -7.65
C THR A 12 -23.99 25.88 -7.29
N THR A 13 -23.63 24.60 -7.46
CA THR A 13 -22.26 24.10 -7.33
C THR A 13 -21.41 24.61 -8.50
N ILE A 14 -20.32 25.32 -8.21
CA ILE A 14 -19.38 25.84 -9.21
C ILE A 14 -18.15 24.95 -9.38
N TYR A 15 -17.86 24.13 -8.38
CA TYR A 15 -16.77 23.15 -8.43
C TYR A 15 -17.12 21.95 -7.55
N SER A 16 -16.84 20.75 -8.05
CA SER A 16 -16.99 19.50 -7.31
C SER A 16 -15.84 18.57 -7.66
N ASN A 17 -15.28 17.91 -6.65
CA ASN A 17 -14.28 16.87 -6.83
C ASN A 17 -14.43 15.82 -5.73
N TYR A 18 -13.97 14.60 -5.97
CA TYR A 18 -14.09 13.52 -5.00
C TYR A 18 -12.87 12.61 -5.00
N GLY A 19 -12.76 11.84 -3.92
CA GLY A 19 -11.79 10.78 -3.76
C GLY A 19 -12.32 9.75 -2.77
N TYR A 20 -11.54 8.72 -2.50
CA TYR A 20 -11.91 7.66 -1.58
C TYR A 20 -11.01 7.68 -0.35
N ILE A 21 -11.63 7.80 0.81
CA ILE A 21 -10.95 7.50 2.06
C ILE A 21 -10.59 6.02 2.01
N SER A 22 -9.30 5.76 2.14
CA SER A 22 -8.68 4.50 1.84
C SER A 22 -7.90 4.00 3.03
N TYR A 23 -8.25 2.81 3.53
CA TYR A 23 -7.51 2.13 4.59
C TYR A 23 -6.38 1.29 4.01
N LYS A 24 -5.14 1.61 4.41
CA LYS A 24 -3.94 0.86 4.04
C LYS A 24 -3.83 -0.39 4.91
N TYR A 25 -4.22 -1.54 4.35
CA TYR A 25 -4.10 -2.83 5.04
C TYR A 25 -2.63 -3.30 5.07
N ASN A 26 -1.93 -3.21 3.95
CA ASN A 26 -0.50 -3.48 3.83
C ASN A 26 0.15 -2.60 2.74
N HIS A 27 1.36 -2.94 2.27
CA HIS A 27 2.05 -2.13 1.26
C HIS A 27 1.33 -2.10 -0.11
N ASP A 28 0.57 -3.15 -0.42
CA ASP A 28 -0.04 -3.36 -1.74
C ASP A 28 -1.56 -3.24 -1.76
N ILE A 29 -2.24 -3.36 -0.62
CA ILE A 29 -3.70 -3.47 -0.54
C ILE A 29 -4.27 -2.27 0.22
N TYR A 30 -5.14 -1.54 -0.47
CA TYR A 30 -5.86 -0.37 0.04
C TYR A 30 -7.36 -0.58 -0.13
N PHE A 31 -8.12 -0.50 0.95
CA PHE A 31 -9.57 -0.65 0.95
C PHE A 31 -10.25 0.71 0.83
N LYS A 32 -11.13 0.90 -0.16
CA LYS A 32 -12.04 2.05 -0.19
C LYS A 32 -13.04 1.88 0.96
N ILE A 33 -13.03 2.79 1.93
CA ILE A 33 -13.90 2.71 3.11
C ILE A 33 -14.96 3.82 3.15
N ALA A 34 -14.75 4.92 2.42
CA ALA A 34 -15.77 5.93 2.17
C ALA A 34 -15.42 6.70 0.89
N LYS A 35 -16.42 7.29 0.24
CA LYS A 35 -16.19 8.38 -0.70
C LYS A 35 -16.23 9.71 0.06
N LEU A 36 -15.32 10.61 -0.28
CA LEU A 36 -15.26 11.97 0.22
C LEU A 36 -15.39 12.91 -0.97
N THR A 37 -16.48 13.66 -1.01
CA THR A 37 -16.75 14.67 -2.04
C THR A 37 -16.56 16.05 -1.43
N TYR A 38 -15.92 16.96 -2.16
CA TYR A 38 -15.83 18.37 -1.85
C TYR A 38 -16.61 19.17 -2.89
N GLU A 39 -17.45 20.08 -2.43
CA GLU A 39 -18.21 20.98 -3.29
C GLU A 39 -18.00 22.43 -2.86
N LYS A 40 -17.93 23.32 -3.85
CA LYS A 40 -17.85 24.77 -3.68
C LYS A 40 -19.03 25.40 -4.43
N PHE A 41 -19.70 26.33 -3.78
CA PHE A 41 -20.89 27.03 -4.28
C PHE A 41 -20.55 28.44 -4.74
N LEU A 42 -21.45 29.02 -5.54
CA LEU A 42 -21.28 30.36 -6.12
C LEU A 42 -21.13 31.47 -5.07
N ASN A 43 -21.73 31.33 -3.90
CA ASN A 43 -21.68 32.30 -2.80
C ASN A 43 -20.45 32.12 -1.89
N GLU A 44 -19.41 31.42 -2.35
CA GLU A 44 -18.22 31.07 -1.61
C GLU A 44 -18.42 30.05 -0.46
N GLU A 45 -19.63 29.54 -0.23
CA GLU A 45 -19.81 28.41 0.69
C GLU A 45 -19.22 27.13 0.11
N PHE A 46 -18.89 26.17 0.99
CA PHE A 46 -18.36 24.88 0.59
C PHE A 46 -18.85 23.78 1.53
N GLN A 47 -18.78 22.53 1.09
CA GLN A 47 -19.05 21.39 1.95
C GLN A 47 -18.17 20.18 1.64
N TYR A 48 -17.99 19.35 2.65
CA TYR A 48 -17.47 17.99 2.51
C TYR A 48 -18.61 17.00 2.76
N ILE A 49 -18.69 15.98 1.91
CA ILE A 49 -19.72 14.94 1.95
C ILE A 49 -19.00 13.59 2.10
N PHE A 50 -19.24 12.90 3.21
CA PHE A 50 -18.73 11.56 3.44
C PHE A 50 -19.84 10.55 3.13
N GLU A 51 -19.52 9.56 2.30
CA GLU A 51 -20.41 8.44 1.95
C GLU A 51 -19.70 7.14 2.38
N PRO A 52 -19.91 6.65 3.62
CA PRO A 52 -19.21 5.47 4.13
C PRO A 52 -19.65 4.17 3.45
N TYR A 53 -18.69 3.26 3.31
CA TYR A 53 -18.90 1.94 2.73
C TYR A 53 -18.97 0.87 3.82
N TYR A 54 -20.16 0.69 4.39
CA TYR A 54 -20.38 -0.22 5.51
C TYR A 54 -20.07 -1.69 5.19
N ASP A 55 -20.29 -2.12 3.95
CA ASP A 55 -19.91 -3.45 3.45
C ASP A 55 -18.38 -3.68 3.46
N VAL A 56 -17.57 -2.64 3.62
CA VAL A 56 -16.11 -2.74 3.85
C VAL A 56 -15.77 -2.43 5.31
N LEU A 57 -16.36 -1.39 5.91
CA LEU A 57 -16.10 -0.98 7.29
C LEU A 57 -16.43 -2.11 8.29
N ASN A 58 -17.50 -2.87 8.08
CA ASN A 58 -17.90 -3.99 8.93
C ASN A 58 -16.86 -5.14 8.97
N VAL A 59 -15.94 -5.19 8.01
CA VAL A 59 -14.82 -6.15 8.01
C VAL A 59 -13.77 -5.75 9.07
N PHE A 60 -13.65 -4.46 9.37
CA PHE A 60 -12.65 -3.88 10.25
C PHE A 60 -13.31 -3.15 11.43
N PRO A 61 -13.73 -3.86 12.49
CA PRO A 61 -14.58 -3.30 13.55
C PRO A 61 -13.95 -2.16 14.37
N ASN A 62 -12.62 -2.03 14.36
CA ASN A 62 -11.90 -0.97 15.07
C ASN A 62 -11.50 0.20 14.15
N LEU A 63 -12.09 0.28 12.95
CA LEU A 63 -11.75 1.29 11.95
C LEU A 63 -12.76 2.42 11.97
N ASP A 64 -12.31 3.59 12.42
CA ASP A 64 -13.10 4.82 12.43
C ASP A 64 -12.64 5.80 11.35
N ILE A 65 -13.50 6.75 10.99
CA ILE A 65 -13.18 7.86 10.09
C ILE A 65 -13.21 9.17 10.89
N PRO A 66 -12.05 9.83 11.09
CA PRO A 66 -11.98 11.07 11.87
C PRO A 66 -12.95 12.14 11.38
N GLY A 67 -13.73 12.69 12.30
CA GLY A 67 -14.67 13.77 12.00
C GLY A 67 -16.08 13.33 11.62
N ILE A 68 -16.41 12.03 11.60
CA ILE A 68 -17.80 11.52 11.50
C ILE A 68 -18.08 10.43 12.54
N ASP A 69 -19.34 10.27 12.94
CA ASP A 69 -19.77 9.24 13.90
C ASP A 69 -20.42 8.07 13.16
N LEU A 70 -19.65 7.00 12.95
CA LEU A 70 -20.11 5.80 12.22
C LEU A 70 -21.16 4.99 13.00
N SER A 71 -21.34 5.21 14.31
CA SER A 71 -22.35 4.51 15.11
C SER A 71 -23.77 4.83 14.65
N LEU A 72 -23.98 6.02 14.08
CA LEU A 72 -25.25 6.48 13.52
C LEU A 72 -25.66 5.75 12.24
N LYS A 73 -24.73 5.02 11.60
CA LYS A 73 -24.95 4.28 10.35
C LYS A 73 -25.63 5.10 9.25
N GLN A 74 -25.29 6.38 9.11
CA GLN A 74 -25.88 7.23 8.07
C GLN A 74 -25.25 6.92 6.71
N GLU A 75 -26.06 6.97 5.66
CA GLU A 75 -25.52 6.83 4.30
C GLU A 75 -24.62 8.00 3.92
N VAL A 76 -24.93 9.20 4.44
CA VAL A 76 -24.24 10.44 4.11
C VAL A 76 -24.03 11.28 5.37
N TYR A 77 -22.83 11.85 5.51
CA TYR A 77 -22.48 12.83 6.55
C TYR A 77 -21.96 14.11 5.91
N TYR A 78 -22.50 15.25 6.32
CA TYR A 78 -22.10 16.57 5.80
C TYR A 78 -21.19 17.31 6.77
N ARG A 79 -20.26 18.08 6.22
CA ARG A 79 -19.45 19.08 6.93
C ARG A 79 -19.45 20.35 6.10
N SER A 80 -20.41 21.22 6.38
CA SER A 80 -20.66 22.46 5.63
C SER A 80 -19.88 23.60 6.24
N ASN A 81 -19.20 24.38 5.40
CA ASN A 81 -18.39 25.54 5.77
C ASN A 81 -17.34 25.26 6.87
N ILE A 82 -16.90 24.01 7.00
CA ILE A 82 -15.86 23.58 7.93
C ILE A 82 -14.99 22.49 7.30
N THR A 83 -13.66 22.63 7.46
CA THR A 83 -12.73 21.57 7.08
C THR A 83 -12.78 20.45 8.12
N PRO A 84 -13.14 19.21 7.75
CA PRO A 84 -13.23 18.11 8.71
C PRO A 84 -11.86 17.70 9.24
N VAL A 85 -11.84 17.13 10.45
CA VAL A 85 -10.64 16.63 11.13
C VAL A 85 -9.82 15.69 10.25
N PHE A 86 -10.48 14.78 9.52
CA PHE A 86 -9.83 13.91 8.54
C PHE A 86 -8.90 14.67 7.58
N VAL A 87 -9.35 15.82 7.08
CA VAL A 87 -8.60 16.63 6.12
C VAL A 87 -7.56 17.48 6.84
N SER A 88 -7.95 18.22 7.88
CA SER A 88 -7.08 19.22 8.51
C SER A 88 -5.82 18.64 9.16
N GLU A 89 -5.88 17.42 9.70
CA GLU A 89 -4.72 16.78 10.35
C GLU A 89 -3.70 16.22 9.34
N ARG A 90 -4.09 16.06 8.07
CA ARG A 90 -3.31 15.34 7.05
C ARG A 90 -2.63 16.25 6.03
N ILE A 91 -2.87 17.55 6.12
CA ILE A 91 -2.31 18.54 5.21
C ILE A 91 -1.45 19.53 5.97
N THR A 92 -0.48 20.13 5.29
CA THR A 92 0.26 21.25 5.87
C THR A 92 -0.66 22.48 5.99
N PRO A 93 -0.79 23.09 7.19
CA PRO A 93 -1.57 24.30 7.36
C PRO A 93 -1.07 25.47 6.50
N LYS A 94 -2.00 26.35 6.09
CA LYS A 94 -1.75 27.51 5.20
C LYS A 94 -0.56 28.40 5.64
N ASN A 95 -0.32 28.51 6.94
CA ASN A 95 0.67 29.43 7.51
C ASN A 95 2.08 28.83 7.68
N ARG A 96 2.32 27.60 7.21
CA ARG A 96 3.61 26.91 7.39
C ARG A 96 4.54 27.15 6.20
N VAL A 97 5.82 27.34 6.49
CA VAL A 97 6.88 27.60 5.49
C VAL A 97 7.02 26.45 4.47
N ASN A 98 6.87 25.20 4.92
CA ASN A 98 7.00 24.01 4.07
C ASN A 98 5.79 23.76 3.14
N LEU A 99 4.80 24.65 3.12
CA LEU A 99 3.63 24.53 2.24
C LEU A 99 4.00 24.71 0.76
N GLN A 100 4.88 25.68 0.45
CA GLN A 100 5.26 25.96 -0.94
C GLN A 100 5.93 24.74 -1.60
N GLU A 101 6.76 24.02 -0.85
CA GLU A 101 7.38 22.78 -1.30
C GLU A 101 6.32 21.69 -1.58
N GLU A 102 5.32 21.54 -0.70
CA GLU A 102 4.26 20.54 -0.88
C GLU A 102 3.37 20.84 -2.09
N LEU A 103 3.02 22.11 -2.29
CA LEU A 103 2.26 22.56 -3.47
C LEU A 103 3.04 22.24 -4.76
N LYS A 104 4.35 22.52 -4.76
CA LYS A 104 5.23 22.19 -5.89
C LYS A 104 5.36 20.68 -6.12
N GLU A 105 5.47 19.88 -5.07
CA GLU A 105 5.53 18.41 -5.14
C GLU A 105 4.27 17.78 -5.76
N GLN A 106 3.12 18.46 -5.64
CA GLN A 106 1.82 18.05 -6.16
C GLN A 106 1.39 18.82 -7.43
N ASN A 107 2.27 19.65 -7.99
CA ASN A 107 1.99 20.49 -9.17
C ASN A 107 0.74 21.40 -8.98
N MET A 108 0.62 22.03 -7.82
CA MET A 108 -0.46 22.95 -7.48
C MET A 108 0.05 24.40 -7.38
N ASP A 109 -0.64 25.33 -8.04
CA ASP A 109 -0.30 26.77 -7.98
C ASP A 109 -0.99 27.52 -6.84
N PHE A 110 -1.99 26.90 -6.22
CA PHE A 110 -2.78 27.49 -5.15
C PHE A 110 -3.11 26.49 -4.05
N TYR A 111 -3.33 26.99 -2.84
CA TYR A 111 -3.70 26.18 -1.69
C TYR A 111 -5.15 25.70 -1.78
N HIS A 112 -5.35 24.39 -1.87
CA HIS A 112 -6.68 23.78 -1.81
C HIS A 112 -6.63 22.51 -0.94
N PRO A 113 -7.17 22.53 0.31
CA PRO A 113 -7.05 21.44 1.28
C PRO A 113 -7.41 20.05 0.75
N PHE A 114 -8.51 19.94 0.01
CA PHE A 114 -8.97 18.66 -0.55
C PHE A 114 -8.00 18.10 -1.60
N LEU A 115 -7.51 18.96 -2.50
CA LEU A 115 -6.62 18.55 -3.58
C LEU A 115 -5.23 18.20 -3.03
N LEU A 116 -4.75 18.97 -2.06
CA LEU A 116 -3.48 18.71 -1.38
C LEU A 116 -3.47 17.35 -0.66
N LEU A 117 -4.64 16.87 -0.24
CA LEU A 117 -4.80 15.57 0.39
C LEU A 117 -4.92 14.42 -0.62
N LEU A 118 -5.54 14.69 -1.78
CA LEU A 118 -5.86 13.68 -2.79
C LEU A 118 -4.58 13.10 -3.41
N ASP A 119 -4.39 11.78 -3.28
CA ASP A 119 -3.19 11.07 -3.73
C ASP A 119 -1.87 11.61 -3.14
N SER A 120 -1.93 12.28 -1.99
CA SER A 120 -0.73 12.78 -1.30
C SER A 120 0.29 11.66 -1.11
N LYS A 121 1.56 12.02 -1.37
CA LYS A 121 2.72 11.15 -1.14
C LYS A 121 3.09 11.08 0.35
N ARG A 122 2.65 12.06 1.14
CA ARG A 122 2.90 12.12 2.57
C ARG A 122 1.98 11.14 3.30
N THR A 123 2.52 10.49 4.31
CA THR A 123 1.75 9.60 5.18
C THR A 123 1.48 10.29 6.50
N TYR A 124 0.21 10.34 6.90
CA TYR A 124 -0.17 10.73 8.24
C TYR A 124 0.18 9.63 9.23
N GLY A 125 0.80 9.99 10.36
CA GLY A 125 1.29 9.03 11.35
C GLY A 125 0.24 8.54 12.36
N GLY A 126 -0.89 9.25 12.49
CA GLY A 126 -1.91 8.94 13.50
C GLY A 126 -2.78 7.72 13.17
N ASP A 127 -2.90 7.36 11.90
CA ASP A 127 -3.62 6.16 11.45
C ASP A 127 -3.15 5.68 10.06
N LYS A 128 -3.84 4.69 9.50
CA LYS A 128 -3.53 4.09 8.20
C LYS A 128 -4.44 4.59 7.08
N LEU A 129 -5.07 5.76 7.24
CA LEU A 129 -6.00 6.32 6.26
C LEU A 129 -5.34 7.33 5.34
N SER A 130 -5.78 7.34 4.09
CA SER A 130 -5.36 8.31 3.06
C SER A 130 -6.51 8.59 2.10
N LEU A 131 -6.46 9.69 1.35
CA LEU A 131 -7.42 9.98 0.29
C LEU A 131 -6.81 9.59 -1.06
N LYS A 132 -7.52 8.77 -1.85
CA LYS A 132 -7.05 8.26 -3.14
C LYS A 132 -8.03 8.52 -4.28
N SER A 133 -7.52 8.81 -5.47
CA SER A 133 -8.35 9.03 -6.67
C SER A 133 -8.78 7.73 -7.34
N ASP A 134 -9.66 7.81 -8.34
CA ASP A 134 -9.93 6.67 -9.24
C ASP A 134 -8.66 6.22 -9.96
N ALA A 135 -7.83 7.15 -10.45
CA ALA A 135 -6.59 6.82 -11.16
C ALA A 135 -5.61 6.00 -10.30
N PHE A 136 -5.59 6.20 -8.98
CA PHE A 136 -4.82 5.35 -8.07
C PHE A 136 -5.34 3.90 -8.07
N TYR A 137 -6.66 3.74 -7.99
CA TYR A 137 -7.30 2.43 -7.95
C TYR A 137 -7.23 1.72 -9.29
N GLU A 138 -7.46 2.42 -10.40
CA GLU A 138 -7.27 1.91 -11.75
C GLU A 138 -5.87 1.33 -11.92
N LYS A 139 -4.82 2.02 -11.47
CA LYS A 139 -3.46 1.47 -11.47
C LYS A 139 -3.32 0.21 -10.62
N GLN A 140 -3.94 0.16 -9.44
CA GLN A 140 -3.92 -1.01 -8.54
C GLN A 140 -4.62 -2.24 -9.12
N VAL A 141 -5.69 -2.03 -9.90
CA VAL A 141 -6.48 -3.12 -10.50
C VAL A 141 -6.10 -3.41 -11.96
N SER A 142 -5.39 -2.50 -12.63
CA SER A 142 -4.92 -2.66 -14.00
C SER A 142 -4.00 -3.88 -14.13
N GLY A 143 -4.11 -4.59 -15.25
CA GLY A 143 -3.33 -5.81 -15.48
C GLY A 143 -3.88 -7.06 -14.78
N PHE A 144 -5.12 -7.03 -14.30
CA PHE A 144 -5.82 -8.24 -13.84
C PHE A 144 -5.85 -9.29 -14.96
N LYS A 145 -4.99 -10.29 -14.85
CA LYS A 145 -5.07 -11.52 -15.63
C LYS A 145 -5.30 -12.65 -14.64
N LYS A 146 -6.51 -13.20 -14.67
CA LYS A 146 -6.84 -14.39 -13.88
C LYS A 146 -5.77 -15.45 -14.15
N THR A 147 -5.19 -15.96 -13.08
CA THR A 147 -4.11 -16.94 -13.12
C THR A 147 -4.55 -18.16 -12.35
N THR A 148 -4.10 -19.33 -12.80
CA THR A 148 -4.32 -20.60 -12.08
C THR A 148 -3.52 -20.66 -10.78
N ASP A 149 -2.53 -19.79 -10.61
CA ASP A 149 -1.74 -19.67 -9.39
C ASP A 149 -2.54 -18.96 -8.28
N LEU A 150 -3.08 -19.74 -7.35
CA LEU A 150 -3.85 -19.26 -6.20
C LEU A 150 -3.09 -18.20 -5.37
N TYR A 151 -1.75 -18.30 -5.27
CA TYR A 151 -0.93 -17.34 -4.53
C TYR A 151 -1.01 -15.94 -5.14
N LYS A 152 -1.10 -15.86 -6.46
CA LYS A 152 -1.25 -14.60 -7.19
C LYS A 152 -2.71 -14.19 -7.31
N ASN A 153 -3.61 -15.15 -7.47
CA ASN A 153 -5.02 -14.88 -7.69
C ASN A 153 -5.70 -14.31 -6.43
N ILE A 154 -5.41 -14.83 -5.24
CA ILE A 154 -6.03 -14.37 -3.98
C ILE A 154 -5.76 -12.87 -3.72
N PRO A 155 -4.50 -12.37 -3.74
CA PRO A 155 -4.23 -10.94 -3.60
C PRO A 155 -4.87 -10.08 -4.68
N LEU A 156 -4.93 -10.57 -5.93
CA LEU A 156 -5.55 -9.85 -7.04
C LEU A 156 -7.06 -9.69 -6.84
N ILE A 157 -7.76 -10.77 -6.47
CA ILE A 157 -9.19 -10.71 -6.16
C ILE A 157 -9.43 -9.80 -4.95
N LEU A 158 -8.59 -9.91 -3.92
CA LEU A 158 -8.70 -9.04 -2.74
C LEU A 158 -8.51 -7.56 -3.10
N LYS A 159 -7.60 -7.21 -4.03
CA LYS A 159 -7.45 -5.85 -4.54
C LYS A 159 -8.70 -5.36 -5.28
N GLN A 160 -9.34 -6.20 -6.09
CA GLN A 160 -10.60 -5.85 -6.76
C GLN A 160 -11.73 -5.61 -5.75
N LEU A 161 -11.85 -6.51 -4.75
CA LEU A 161 -12.83 -6.36 -3.68
C LEU A 161 -12.59 -5.06 -2.88
N ALA A 162 -11.33 -4.78 -2.54
CA ALA A 162 -10.89 -3.60 -1.80
C ALA A 162 -11.08 -2.29 -2.58
N ALA A 163 -10.90 -2.31 -3.90
CA ALA A 163 -11.15 -1.20 -4.81
C ALA A 163 -12.63 -0.93 -5.06
N ARG A 164 -13.53 -1.77 -4.50
CA ARG A 164 -14.96 -1.77 -4.77
C ARG A 164 -15.31 -1.89 -6.27
N SER A 165 -14.49 -2.61 -7.02
CA SER A 165 -14.75 -2.86 -8.44
C SER A 165 -16.00 -3.71 -8.63
N ASP A 166 -16.74 -3.46 -9.70
CA ASP A 166 -17.81 -4.33 -10.19
C ASP A 166 -17.15 -5.46 -10.99
N VAL A 167 -17.05 -6.64 -10.36
CA VAL A 167 -16.32 -7.79 -10.90
C VAL A 167 -17.13 -9.06 -10.72
N LEU A 168 -16.91 -10.03 -11.62
CA LEU A 168 -17.35 -11.41 -11.47
C LEU A 168 -16.22 -12.24 -10.86
N ILE A 169 -16.50 -12.95 -9.78
CA ILE A 169 -15.58 -13.90 -9.14
C ILE A 169 -16.20 -15.29 -9.27
N GLU A 170 -15.64 -16.14 -10.14
CA GLU A 170 -16.17 -17.50 -10.39
C GLU A 170 -17.70 -17.47 -10.62
N ASP A 171 -18.14 -16.59 -11.53
CA ASP A 171 -19.54 -16.36 -11.91
C ASP A 171 -20.44 -15.72 -10.84
N ILE A 172 -19.89 -15.37 -9.68
CA ILE A 172 -20.60 -14.59 -8.66
C ILE A 172 -20.36 -13.10 -8.91
N GLU A 173 -21.44 -12.36 -9.15
CA GLU A 173 -21.42 -10.90 -9.18
C GLU A 173 -21.18 -10.34 -7.78
N VAL A 174 -20.15 -9.49 -7.65
CA VAL A 174 -19.84 -8.84 -6.39
C VAL A 174 -20.76 -7.63 -6.20
N THR A 175 -21.66 -7.74 -5.24
CA THR A 175 -22.63 -6.70 -4.88
C THR A 175 -22.35 -6.16 -3.48
N LYS A 176 -23.02 -5.06 -3.08
CA LYS A 176 -22.91 -4.53 -1.70
C LYS A 176 -23.29 -5.58 -0.63
N HIS A 177 -24.18 -6.52 -0.95
CA HIS A 177 -24.69 -7.50 0.01
C HIS A 177 -23.72 -8.66 0.29
N ASN A 178 -22.95 -9.09 -0.72
CA ASN A 178 -22.01 -10.20 -0.57
C ASN A 178 -20.55 -9.74 -0.37
N ARG A 179 -20.23 -8.47 -0.68
CA ARG A 179 -18.87 -7.94 -0.62
C ARG A 179 -18.23 -8.08 0.75
N GLU A 180 -18.95 -7.82 1.83
CA GLU A 180 -18.44 -7.99 3.20
C GLU A 180 -17.95 -9.42 3.44
N THR A 181 -18.80 -10.40 3.14
CA THR A 181 -18.51 -11.83 3.29
C THR A 181 -17.35 -12.27 2.40
N LEU A 182 -17.34 -11.82 1.14
CA LEU A 182 -16.27 -12.11 0.19
C LEU A 182 -14.94 -11.53 0.67
N ILE A 183 -14.91 -10.29 1.15
CA ILE A 183 -13.70 -9.69 1.71
C ILE A 183 -13.22 -10.52 2.91
N LYS A 184 -14.10 -10.85 3.87
CA LYS A 184 -13.72 -11.68 5.03
C LYS A 184 -13.08 -13.00 4.61
N ASN A 185 -13.68 -13.70 3.65
CA ASN A 185 -13.18 -14.98 3.16
C ASN A 185 -11.81 -14.83 2.45
N TYR A 186 -11.69 -13.88 1.52
CA TYR A 186 -10.43 -13.67 0.79
C TYR A 186 -9.31 -13.11 1.68
N LEU A 187 -9.64 -12.32 2.69
CA LEU A 187 -8.69 -11.85 3.69
C LEU A 187 -8.14 -13.03 4.52
N PHE A 188 -9.02 -13.94 4.94
CA PHE A 188 -8.63 -15.16 5.65
C PHE A 188 -7.71 -16.05 4.79
N LEU A 189 -8.06 -16.27 3.52
CA LEU A 189 -7.23 -17.01 2.57
C LEU A 189 -5.87 -16.34 2.38
N TYR A 190 -5.87 -15.02 2.18
CA TYR A 190 -4.65 -14.22 2.01
C TYR A 190 -3.70 -14.38 3.22
N GLN A 191 -4.23 -14.25 4.43
CA GLN A 191 -3.45 -14.42 5.66
C GLN A 191 -2.92 -15.86 5.82
N SER A 192 -3.73 -16.86 5.50
CA SER A 192 -3.36 -18.28 5.59
C SER A 192 -2.22 -18.62 4.64
N VAL A 193 -2.32 -18.17 3.39
CA VAL A 193 -1.28 -18.34 2.37
C VAL A 193 0.00 -17.61 2.78
N SER A 194 -0.10 -16.36 3.21
CA SER A 194 1.07 -15.59 3.68
C SER A 194 1.81 -16.32 4.80
N LYS A 195 1.10 -16.79 5.83
CA LYS A 195 1.68 -17.52 6.96
C LYS A 195 2.39 -18.80 6.52
N TYR A 196 1.79 -19.59 5.61
CA TYR A 196 2.40 -20.81 5.11
C TYR A 196 3.76 -20.55 4.44
N TYR A 197 3.87 -19.50 3.62
CA TYR A 197 5.13 -19.14 2.96
C TYR A 197 6.14 -18.49 3.92
N ASP A 198 5.68 -17.73 4.92
CA ASP A 198 6.56 -17.22 5.98
C ASP A 198 7.20 -18.37 6.78
N GLN A 199 6.45 -19.45 7.03
CA GLN A 199 6.96 -20.65 7.69
C GLN A 199 7.90 -21.44 6.77
N LYS A 200 7.52 -21.64 5.49
CA LYS A 200 8.35 -22.33 4.50
C LYS A 200 9.69 -21.60 4.27
N SER A 201 9.66 -20.28 4.16
CA SER A 201 10.86 -19.45 3.97
C SER A 201 11.79 -19.48 5.19
N LYS A 202 11.24 -19.49 6.40
CA LYS A 202 12.00 -19.70 7.66
C LYS A 202 12.67 -21.08 7.71
N GLY A 203 12.04 -22.12 7.16
CA GLY A 203 12.62 -23.47 7.03
C GLY A 203 13.75 -23.58 6.00
N SER A 204 13.83 -22.65 5.05
CA SER A 204 14.81 -22.64 3.95
C SER A 204 15.97 -21.65 4.12
N ARG A 205 16.32 -21.25 5.35
CA ARG A 205 17.63 -20.63 5.59
C ARG A 205 18.69 -21.72 5.48
N GLY A 206 19.20 -21.93 4.25
CA GLY A 206 20.37 -22.76 4.00
C GLY A 206 21.50 -22.43 4.98
N ARG A 207 22.36 -23.42 5.25
CA ARG A 207 23.49 -23.31 6.18
C ARG A 207 24.24 -21.99 5.95
N LYS A 208 24.45 -21.21 7.03
CA LYS A 208 25.22 -19.95 6.97
C LYS A 208 26.48 -20.19 6.14
N ARG A 209 26.74 -19.30 5.18
CA ARG A 209 27.92 -19.40 4.30
C ARG A 209 29.15 -19.52 5.19
N LYS A 210 29.98 -20.55 4.94
CA LYS A 210 31.24 -20.70 5.64
C LYS A 210 32.11 -19.46 5.37
N GLU A 211 32.53 -18.80 6.42
CA GLU A 211 33.35 -17.61 6.36
C GLU A 211 34.81 -18.05 6.15
N VAL A 212 35.44 -17.51 5.12
CA VAL A 212 36.84 -17.78 4.78
C VAL A 212 37.43 -16.44 4.40
N ALA A 213 38.53 -16.06 5.04
CA ALA A 213 39.21 -14.80 4.76
C ALA A 213 39.69 -14.73 3.30
N SER A 214 39.53 -13.58 2.66
CA SER A 214 39.91 -13.36 1.26
C SER A 214 41.39 -13.63 1.02
N VAL A 215 42.25 -13.16 1.92
CA VAL A 215 43.72 -13.35 1.87
C VAL A 215 44.08 -14.84 1.84
N VAL A 216 43.41 -15.66 2.65
CA VAL A 216 43.65 -17.11 2.71
C VAL A 216 43.21 -17.79 1.41
N LEU A 217 42.09 -17.35 0.83
CA LEU A 217 41.61 -17.89 -0.46
C LEU A 217 42.52 -17.54 -1.63
N LEU A 218 43.06 -16.31 -1.66
CA LEU A 218 43.99 -15.85 -2.69
C LEU A 218 45.33 -16.59 -2.60
N GLU A 219 45.85 -16.81 -1.39
CA GLU A 219 47.08 -17.56 -1.18
C GLU A 219 46.95 -19.03 -1.64
N ILE A 220 45.86 -19.70 -1.27
CA ILE A 220 45.56 -21.06 -1.73
C ILE A 220 45.43 -21.10 -3.26
N ASN A 221 44.82 -20.08 -3.86
CA ASN A 221 44.69 -19.99 -5.32
C ASN A 221 46.03 -19.75 -6.02
N ASN A 222 46.94 -18.99 -5.42
CA ASN A 222 48.30 -18.82 -5.93
C ASN A 222 49.06 -20.14 -5.90
N GLN A 223 49.00 -20.89 -4.81
CA GLN A 223 49.61 -22.22 -4.72
C GLN A 223 49.05 -23.18 -5.78
N TYR A 224 47.74 -23.15 -6.02
CA TYR A 224 47.12 -23.94 -7.09
C TYR A 224 47.59 -23.52 -8.49
N LYS A 225 47.59 -22.21 -8.80
CA LYS A 225 48.01 -21.68 -10.11
C LYS A 225 49.47 -22.00 -10.45
N HIS A 226 50.34 -22.06 -9.45
CA HIS A 226 51.76 -22.39 -9.61
C HIS A 226 52.04 -23.89 -9.50
N GLY A 227 51.00 -24.74 -9.48
CA GLY A 227 51.14 -26.20 -9.46
C GLY A 227 51.66 -26.78 -8.15
N VAL A 228 51.71 -25.99 -7.07
CA VAL A 228 52.18 -26.40 -5.74
C VAL A 228 51.16 -27.32 -5.06
N ILE A 229 49.88 -27.14 -5.35
CA ILE A 229 48.79 -27.99 -4.88
C ILE A 229 47.80 -28.28 -6.00
N THR A 230 47.10 -29.41 -5.89
CA THR A 230 46.00 -29.77 -6.78
C THR A 230 44.72 -29.00 -6.44
N ILE A 231 43.75 -28.98 -7.36
CA ILE A 231 42.45 -28.34 -7.13
C ILE A 231 41.67 -28.98 -5.97
N ASP A 232 41.78 -30.30 -5.79
CA ASP A 232 41.13 -31.02 -4.69
C ASP A 232 41.74 -30.65 -3.34
N GLU A 233 43.06 -30.45 -3.30
CA GLU A 233 43.76 -29.93 -2.12
C GLU A 233 43.42 -28.47 -1.84
N ALA A 234 43.25 -27.64 -2.87
CA ALA A 234 42.83 -26.25 -2.71
C ALA A 234 41.41 -26.11 -2.12
N VAL A 235 40.47 -26.95 -2.56
CA VAL A 235 39.11 -27.02 -1.99
C VAL A 235 39.16 -27.49 -0.54
N LYS A 236 39.96 -28.53 -0.25
CA LYS A 236 40.14 -29.05 1.11
C LYS A 236 40.78 -28.03 2.05
N LYS A 237 41.87 -27.36 1.63
CA LYS A 237 42.58 -26.33 2.41
C LYS A 237 41.73 -25.07 2.64
N SER A 238 40.91 -24.67 1.66
CA SER A 238 39.99 -23.53 1.83
C SER A 238 38.79 -23.86 2.72
N GLY A 239 38.60 -25.15 3.06
CA GLY A 239 37.48 -25.63 3.85
C GLY A 239 36.12 -25.49 3.15
N LEU A 240 36.11 -25.26 1.84
CA LEU A 240 34.89 -25.14 1.04
C LEU A 240 34.38 -26.52 0.61
N GLY A 241 33.06 -26.63 0.42
CA GLY A 241 32.41 -27.93 0.18
C GLY A 241 32.49 -28.45 -1.25
N SER A 242 32.92 -27.64 -2.23
CA SER A 242 33.01 -28.05 -3.63
C SER A 242 33.93 -27.14 -4.47
N LYS A 243 34.37 -27.64 -5.63
CA LYS A 243 35.17 -26.90 -6.64
C LYS A 243 34.42 -25.68 -7.17
N GLU A 244 33.12 -25.82 -7.43
CA GLU A 244 32.25 -24.75 -7.93
C GLU A 244 32.13 -23.62 -6.91
N THR A 245 32.03 -23.97 -5.63
CA THR A 245 31.99 -22.99 -4.54
C THR A 245 33.31 -22.23 -4.43
N TYR A 246 34.44 -22.92 -4.61
CA TYR A 246 35.78 -22.33 -4.60
C TYR A 246 35.98 -21.31 -5.74
N TYR A 247 35.72 -21.68 -7.00
CA TYR A 247 35.88 -20.76 -8.14
C TYR A 247 34.88 -19.60 -8.10
N ARG A 248 33.66 -19.82 -7.60
CA ARG A 248 32.69 -18.73 -7.40
C ARG A 248 33.22 -17.68 -6.41
N ARG A 249 33.81 -18.11 -5.30
CA ARG A 249 34.38 -17.19 -4.29
C ARG A 249 35.54 -16.37 -4.84
N LEU A 250 36.40 -16.96 -5.66
CA LEU A 250 37.49 -16.24 -6.31
C LEU A 250 36.99 -15.16 -7.28
N ARG A 251 35.93 -15.45 -8.05
CA ARG A 251 35.29 -14.46 -8.92
C ARG A 251 34.63 -13.31 -8.14
N GLU A 252 34.04 -13.62 -6.99
CA GLU A 252 33.45 -12.61 -6.10
C GLU A 252 34.50 -11.69 -5.48
N ILE A 253 35.71 -12.20 -5.19
CA ILE A 253 36.84 -11.39 -4.71
C ILE A 253 37.37 -10.49 -5.83
N ALA A 254 37.59 -11.04 -7.03
CA ALA A 254 38.08 -10.28 -8.18
C ALA A 254 37.15 -9.10 -8.55
N LYS A 255 35.83 -9.30 -8.46
CA LYS A 255 34.82 -8.24 -8.70
C LYS A 255 34.75 -7.15 -7.62
N LYS A 256 35.38 -7.35 -6.47
CA LYS A 256 35.44 -6.35 -5.38
C LYS A 256 36.71 -5.52 -5.42
N GLU A 257 37.70 -5.95 -6.21
CA GLU A 257 38.99 -5.27 -6.40
C GLU A 257 39.02 -4.46 -7.72
N GLU A 258 37.96 -4.56 -8.54
CA GLU A 258 37.61 -3.62 -9.63
C GLU A 258 36.73 -2.47 -9.11
#